data_AF-A0A9E0GIV1-F1
#
_entry.id   AF-A0A9E0GIV1-F1
#
_cell.length_a   1.000
_cell.length_b   1.000
_cell.length_c   1.000
_cell.angle_alpha   90.00
_cell.angle_beta   90.00
_cell.angle_gamma   90.00
#
_symmetry.space_group_name_H-M   'P 1'
#
loop_
_entity.id
_entity.type
_entity.pdbx_description
1 polymer ?
#
loop_
_entity_poly.entity_id
_entity_poly.type
_entity_poly.pdbx_seq_one_letter_code
_entity_poly.pdbx_strand_id
1 'polypeptide(L)' 'MQIALQDLNLEHLWVIYPGRHEYALDERSSVLPLEALPRLVATLGQKQAGGGG' A
#
# COMPACT_ATOMS: atom_id res chain seq x y z
N MET A 1 -2.66 5.01 -13.34
CA MET A 1 -2.89 4.15 -12.16
C MET A 1 -4.17 4.48 -11.40
N GLN A 2 -4.74 5.70 -11.52
CA GLN A 2 -5.97 6.09 -10.82
C GLN A 2 -7.23 5.31 -11.25
N ILE A 3 -7.30 4.89 -12.53
CA ILE A 3 -8.39 4.06 -13.07
C ILE A 3 -8.50 2.73 -12.31
N ALA A 4 -7.38 2.04 -12.07
CA ALA A 4 -7.37 0.77 -11.35
C ALA A 4 -7.81 0.90 -9.88
N LEU A 5 -7.50 2.02 -9.21
CA LEU A 5 -7.97 2.29 -7.84
C LEU A 5 -9.50 2.40 -7.78
N GLN A 6 -10.11 3.04 -8.78
CA GLN A 6 -11.56 3.23 -8.84
C GLN A 6 -12.27 1.94 -9.25
N ASP A 7 -11.79 1.28 -10.31
CA ASP A 7 -12.42 0.09 -10.86
C ASP A 7 -12.37 -1.11 -9.89
N LEU A 8 -11.29 -1.21 -9.11
CA LEU A 8 -11.11 -2.29 -8.12
C LEU A 8 -11.52 -1.87 -6.71
N ASN A 9 -12.04 -0.64 -6.53
CA ASN A 9 -12.44 -0.05 -5.25
C ASN A 9 -11.38 -0.23 -4.14
N LEU A 10 -10.12 0.05 -4.48
CA LEU A 10 -9.00 -0.09 -3.56
C LEU A 10 -8.88 1.15 -2.66
N GLU A 11 -8.69 0.93 -1.36
CA GLU A 11 -8.43 2.01 -0.42
C GLU A 11 -7.07 2.70 -0.68
N HIS A 12 -6.06 1.90 -1.02
CA HIS A 12 -4.69 2.37 -1.24
C HIS A 12 -3.92 1.42 -2.17
N LEU A 13 -2.99 1.95 -2.97
CA LEU A 13 -2.11 1.18 -3.84
C LEU A 13 -0.65 1.33 -3.40
N TRP A 14 0.05 0.21 -3.17
CA TRP A 14 1.49 0.21 -2.93
C TRP A 14 2.24 -0.31 -4.15
N VAL A 15 3.25 0.44 -4.60
CA VAL A 15 4.19 0.03 -5.65
C VAL A 15 5.51 -0.36 -4.99
N ILE A 16 5.91 -1.61 -5.13
CA ILE A 16 7.18 -2.10 -4.59
C ILE A 16 8.24 -2.07 -5.69
N TYR A 17 9.39 -1.48 -5.41
CA TYR A 17 10.46 -1.32 -6.40
C TYR A 17 11.86 -1.49 -5.77
N PRO A 18 12.92 -1.73 -6.58
CA PRO A 18 14.26 -2.05 -6.07
C PRO A 18 15.07 -0.83 -5.60
N GLY A 19 14.46 0.35 -5.47
CA GLY A 19 15.13 1.51 -4.88
C GLY A 19 15.09 1.51 -3.35
N ARG A 20 15.54 2.62 -2.76
CA ARG A 20 15.70 2.79 -1.31
C ARG A 20 14.81 3.87 -0.73
N HIS A 21 14.07 4.58 -1.57
CA HIS A 21 13.29 5.74 -1.14
C HIS A 21 11.82 5.39 -1.12
N GLU A 22 11.18 5.73 -0.02
CA GLU A 22 9.74 5.75 0.10
C GLU A 22 9.23 7.14 -0.25
N TYR A 23 8.19 7.20 -1.09
CA TYR A 23 7.53 8.46 -1.44
C TYR A 23 6.07 8.23 -1.84
N ALA A 24 5.23 9.24 -1.58
CA ALA A 24 3.86 9.25 -2.09
C ALA A 24 3.89 9.59 -3.59
N LEU A 25 3.16 8.82 -4.39
CA LEU A 25 2.96 9.13 -5.81
C LEU A 25 1.69 9.97 -5.99
N ASP A 26 0.66 9.69 -5.20
CA ASP A 26 -0.54 10.51 -5.03
C ASP A 26 -1.15 10.29 -3.63
N GLU A 27 -2.32 10.87 -3.35
CA GLU A 27 -3.01 10.78 -2.06
C GLU A 27 -3.32 9.35 -1.61
N ARG A 28 -3.47 8.42 -2.56
CA ARG A 28 -3.88 7.02 -2.33
C ARG A 28 -2.89 6.02 -2.91
N SER A 29 -1.68 6.46 -3.27
CA SER A 29 -0.65 5.57 -3.75
C SER A 29 0.74 5.91 -3.22
N SER A 30 1.45 4.87 -2.81
CA SER A 30 2.79 5.01 -2.22
C SER A 30 3.75 4.06 -2.88
N VAL A 31 4.96 4.56 -3.15
CA VAL A 31 6.07 3.76 -3.65
C VAL A 31 6.94 3.39 -2.46
N LEU A 32 7.18 2.09 -2.29
CA LEU A 32 7.95 1.55 -1.18
C LEU A 32 9.16 0.77 -1.68
N PRO A 33 10.32 0.89 -0.99
CA PRO A 33 11.45 0.02 -1.25
C PRO A 33 11.16 -1.41 -0.77
N LEU A 34 11.83 -2.40 -1.37
CA LEU A 34 11.62 -3.82 -1.04
C LEU A 34 11.80 -4.12 0.46
N GLU A 35 12.72 -3.42 1.12
CA GLU A 35 13.01 -3.54 2.55
C GLU A 35 11.85 -3.08 3.47
N ALA A 36 10.89 -2.30 2.95
CA ALA A 36 9.70 -1.89 3.70
C ALA A 36 8.57 -2.93 3.67
N LEU A 37 8.68 -4.01 2.89
CA LEU A 37 7.66 -5.06 2.81
C LEU A 37 7.29 -5.69 4.16
N PRO A 38 8.24 -6.07 5.04
CA PRO A 38 7.90 -6.66 6.33
C PRO A 38 7.04 -5.72 7.18
N ARG A 39 7.36 -4.42 7.18
CA ARG A 39 6.57 -3.38 7.87
C ARG A 39 5.17 -3.30 7.29
N LEU A 40 5.04 -3.25 5.97
CA LEU A 40 3.75 -3.17 5.28
C LEU A 40 2.84 -4.37 5.64
N VAL A 41 3.38 -5.59 5.59
CA VAL A 41 2.62 -6.81 5.92
C VAL A 41 2.13 -6.79 7.36
N ALA A 42 2.96 -6.35 8.31
CA ALA A 42 2.56 -6.21 9.70
C ALA A 42 1.40 -5.21 9.87
N THR A 43 1.46 -4.05 9.20
CA THR A 43 0.39 -3.05 9.23
C THR A 43 -0.91 -3.57 8.62
N LEU A 44 -0.84 -4.25 7.47
CA LEU A 44 -2.03 -4.80 6.80
C LEU A 44 -2.69 -5.92 7.61
N GLY A 45 -1.89 -6.81 8.22
CA GLY A 45 -2.41 -7.88 9.09
C GLY A 45 -3.18 -7.34 10.30
N GLN A 46 -2.77 -6.19 10.84
CA GLN A 46 -3.50 -5.53 11.94
C GLN A 46 -4.80 -4.84 11.47
N LYS A 47 -4.79 -4.25 10.26
CA LYS A 47 -5.98 -3.58 9.70
C LYS A 47 -7.10 -4.58 9.38
N GLN A 48 -6.77 -5.83 9.02
CA GLN A 48 -7.75 -6.89 8.76
C GLN A 48 -8.37 -7.51 10.01
N ALA A 49 -7.68 -7.48 11.15
CA ALA A 49 -8.17 -8.03 12.42
C ALA A 49 -9.27 -7.18 13.09
N GLY A 50 -9.52 -5.95 12.60
CA GLY A 50 -10.52 -5.02 13.15
C GLY A 50 -11.85 -4.93 12.38
N GLY A 51 -12.08 -5.78 11.37
CA GLY A 51 -13.24 -5.68 10.45
C GLY A 51 -14.39 -6.66 10.69
N GLY A 52 -14.45 -7.32 11.86
CA GLY A 52 -15.56 -8.20 12.24
C GLY A 52 -16.33 -7.62 13.44
N GLY A 53 -17.34 -6.80 13.17
CA GLY A 53 -18.25 -6.22 14.15
C GLY A 53 -19.47 -5.63 13.47
#